data_AF-A0A183DFM5-F1
#
_entry.id   AF-A0A183DFM5-F1
#
_cell.length_a   1.000
_cell.length_b   1.000
_cell.length_c   1.000
_cell.angle_alpha   90.00
_cell.angle_beta   90.00
_cell.angle_gamma   90.00
#
_symmetry.space_group_name_H-M   'P 1'
#
loop_
_entity.id
_entity.type
_entity.pdbx_description
1 polymer ?
#
loop_
_entity_poly.entity_id
_entity_poly.type
_entity_poly.pdbx_seq_one_letter_code
_entity_poly.pdbx_strand_id
1 'polypeptide(L)'
;MLLRTQDANESTALEACEFWLALAENPQVCKETLLPHLPKLIPVLVKCMRYSDVDVAVLKGNVDEEDSAVPDRQQDIRPRFHRAKTQTQRRSESNAEGVSVIFEIFSEVF
;
A
#
# COMPACT_ATOMS: atom_id res chain seq x y z
N MET A 1 17.70 -8.78 -8.55
CA MET A 1 16.49 -8.61 -7.73
C MET A 1 15.20 -8.89 -8.49
N LEU A 2 14.94 -8.32 -9.68
CA LEU A 2 13.69 -8.58 -10.43
C LEU A 2 13.35 -10.07 -10.66
N LEU A 3 14.36 -10.90 -10.91
CA LEU A 3 14.18 -12.36 -11.04
C LEU A 3 13.83 -13.02 -9.70
N ARG A 4 14.42 -12.55 -8.60
CA ARG A 4 14.23 -13.11 -7.25
C ARG A 4 12.89 -12.71 -6.64
N THR A 5 12.36 -11.55 -6.99
CA THR A 5 10.98 -11.15 -6.66
C THR A 5 9.92 -12.09 -7.27
N GLN A 6 10.30 -12.94 -8.22
CA GLN A 6 9.43 -13.94 -8.85
C GLN A 6 9.83 -15.38 -8.50
N ASP A 7 10.61 -15.56 -7.42
CA ASP A 7 11.02 -16.89 -6.98
C ASP A 7 9.80 -17.73 -6.59
N ALA A 8 9.88 -19.05 -6.79
CA ALA A 8 8.80 -19.96 -6.43
C ALA A 8 8.68 -20.12 -4.91
N ASN A 9 9.78 -19.89 -4.18
CA ASN A 9 9.76 -19.81 -2.73
C ASN A 9 9.31 -18.41 -2.30
N GLU A 10 8.11 -18.33 -1.72
CA GLU A 10 7.49 -17.09 -1.26
C GLU A 10 8.36 -16.32 -0.26
N SER A 11 9.01 -17.00 0.69
CA SER A 11 9.94 -16.35 1.62
C SER A 11 11.11 -15.70 0.88
N THR A 12 11.66 -16.37 -0.14
CA THR A 12 12.74 -15.79 -0.96
C THR A 12 12.25 -14.61 -1.80
N ALA A 13 11.04 -14.68 -2.34
CA ALA A 13 10.42 -13.60 -3.08
C ALA A 13 10.13 -12.38 -2.20
N LEU A 14 9.69 -12.60 -0.95
CA LEU A 14 9.42 -11.56 0.03
C LEU A 14 10.68 -10.80 0.44
N GLU A 15 11.76 -11.50 0.79
CA GLU A 15 13.06 -10.89 1.07
C GLU A 15 13.58 -10.09 -0.13
N ALA A 16 13.35 -10.59 -1.35
CA ALA A 16 13.68 -9.85 -2.58
C ALA A 16 12.77 -8.63 -2.84
N CYS A 17 11.56 -8.59 -2.27
CA CYS A 17 10.68 -7.42 -2.31
C CYS A 17 11.20 -6.29 -1.43
N GLU A 18 11.80 -6.60 -0.28
CA GLU A 18 12.36 -5.60 0.64
C GLU A 18 13.41 -4.71 -0.02
N PHE A 19 14.18 -5.26 -0.97
CA PHE A 19 15.13 -4.48 -1.77
C PHE A 19 14.48 -3.28 -2.45
N TRP A 20 13.27 -3.43 -3.01
CA TRP A 20 12.58 -2.35 -3.70
C TRP A 20 12.08 -1.27 -2.74
N LEU A 21 11.66 -1.67 -1.54
CA LEU A 21 11.28 -0.75 -0.47
C LEU A 21 12.50 0.05 0.01
N ALA A 22 13.61 -0.62 0.33
CA ALA A 22 14.85 0.03 0.76
C ALA A 22 15.42 0.97 -0.33
N LEU A 23 15.30 0.61 -1.61
CA LEU A 23 15.73 1.47 -2.70
C LEU A 23 14.83 2.71 -2.83
N ALA A 24 13.53 2.58 -2.56
CA ALA A 24 12.58 3.70 -2.61
C ALA A 24 12.84 4.77 -1.53
N GLU A 25 13.44 4.40 -0.39
CA GLU A 25 13.83 5.33 0.67
C GLU A 25 14.91 6.33 0.25
N ASN A 26 15.55 6.14 -0.92
CA ASN A 26 16.60 7.01 -1.46
C ASN A 26 16.12 7.67 -2.78
N PRO A 27 15.34 8.77 -2.73
CA PRO A 27 14.64 9.33 -3.90
C PRO A 27 15.56 9.73 -5.07
N GLN A 28 16.78 10.18 -4.76
CA GLN A 28 17.76 10.65 -5.73
C GLN A 28 18.27 9.50 -6.61
N VAL A 29 18.55 8.35 -6.01
CA VAL A 29 19.05 7.16 -6.72
C VAL A 29 17.90 6.35 -7.32
N CYS A 30 16.79 6.26 -6.59
CA CYS A 30 15.60 5.51 -6.97
C CYS A 30 15.09 5.92 -8.35
N LYS A 31 14.83 7.22 -8.56
CA LYS A 31 14.18 7.70 -9.78
C LYS A 31 14.99 7.38 -11.04
N GLU A 32 16.29 7.68 -11.06
CA GLU A 32 17.13 7.46 -12.23
C GLU A 32 17.36 5.97 -12.52
N THR A 33 17.51 5.17 -11.45
CA THR A 33 17.82 3.74 -11.56
C THR A 33 16.58 2.91 -11.92
N LEU A 34 15.40 3.22 -11.37
CA LEU A 34 14.18 2.43 -11.57
C LEU A 34 13.43 2.77 -12.84
N LEU A 35 13.49 4.01 -13.34
CA LEU A 35 12.67 4.45 -14.48
C LEU A 35 12.76 3.54 -15.72
N PRO A 36 13.94 3.02 -16.12
CA PRO A 36 14.05 2.06 -17.23
C PRO A 36 13.45 0.67 -16.93
N HIS A 37 13.31 0.33 -15.65
CA HIS A 37 12.89 -1.00 -15.18
C HIS A 37 11.42 -1.05 -14.73
N LEU A 38 10.79 0.10 -14.45
CA LEU A 38 9.39 0.21 -14.04
C LEU A 38 8.40 -0.56 -14.93
N PRO A 39 8.50 -0.53 -16.28
CA PRO A 39 7.57 -1.29 -17.13
C PRO A 39 7.58 -2.80 -16.87
N LYS A 40 8.71 -3.34 -16.39
CA LYS A 40 8.85 -4.76 -16.04
C LYS A 40 8.59 -5.02 -14.56
N LEU A 41 8.92 -4.07 -13.69
CA LEU A 41 8.78 -4.21 -12.24
C LEU A 41 7.33 -4.07 -11.79
N ILE A 42 6.57 -3.10 -12.32
CA ILE A 42 5.18 -2.85 -11.89
C ILE A 42 4.30 -4.11 -12.02
N PRO A 43 4.27 -4.82 -13.17
CA PRO A 43 3.46 -6.04 -13.29
C PRO A 43 3.86 -7.13 -12.30
N VAL A 44 5.14 -7.21 -11.94
CA VAL A 44 5.65 -8.18 -10.96
C VAL A 44 5.15 -7.82 -9.56
N LEU A 45 5.30 -6.57 -9.14
CA LEU A 45 4.83 -6.12 -7.82
C LEU A 45 3.32 -6.27 -7.66
N VAL A 46 2.54 -5.89 -8.69
CA VAL A 46 1.08 -6.05 -8.68
C VAL A 46 0.68 -7.53 -8.58
N LYS A 47 1.44 -8.44 -9.20
CA LYS A 47 1.21 -9.88 -9.04
C LYS A 47 1.48 -10.35 -7.61
N CYS A 48 2.49 -9.82 -6.94
CA CYS A 48 2.82 -10.14 -5.54
C CYS A 48 1.76 -9.61 -4.55
N MET A 49 0.93 -8.63 -4.93
CA MET A 49 -0.15 -8.11 -4.11
C MET A 49 -1.45 -8.93 -4.21
N ARG A 50 -1.47 -10.03 -4.96
CA ARG A 50 -2.63 -10.91 -5.02
C ARG A 50 -2.64 -11.82 -3.78
N TYR A 51 -3.73 -11.78 -3.02
CA TYR A 51 -3.97 -12.74 -1.95
C TYR A 51 -3.84 -14.18 -2.44
N SER A 52 -3.24 -15.03 -1.61
CA SER A 52 -3.26 -16.47 -1.84
C SER A 52 -4.68 -17.01 -1.62
N ASP A 53 -4.99 -18.18 -2.20
CA ASP A 53 -6.29 -18.82 -1.98
C ASP A 53 -6.56 -19.10 -0.49
N VAL A 54 -5.49 -19.34 0.28
CA VAL A 54 -5.54 -19.51 1.75
C VAL A 54 -5.93 -18.21 2.43
N ASP A 55 -5.27 -17.09 2.08
CA ASP A 55 -5.59 -15.78 2.66
C ASP A 55 -7.02 -15.36 2.31
N VAL A 56 -7.46 -15.60 1.07
CA VAL A 56 -8.84 -15.35 0.65
C VAL A 56 -9.83 -16.19 1.48
N ALA A 57 -9.51 -17.46 1.76
CA ALA A 57 -10.36 -18.32 2.57
C ALA A 57 -10.43 -17.84 4.03
N VAL A 58 -9.31 -17.43 4.61
CA VAL A 58 -9.24 -16.86 5.98
C VAL A 58 -10.03 -15.55 6.04
N LEU A 59 -9.82 -14.67 5.07
CA LEU A 59 -10.53 -13.39 4.99
C LEU A 59 -12.04 -13.60 4.90
N LYS A 60 -12.51 -14.61 4.14
CA LYS A 60 -13.93 -14.99 4.03
C LYS A 60 -14.49 -15.71 5.26
N GLY A 61 -13.65 -16.47 5.97
CA GLY A 61 -14.05 -17.22 7.16
C GLY A 61 -14.21 -16.37 8.42
N ASN A 62 -13.57 -15.20 8.47
CA ASN A 62 -13.70 -14.22 9.55
C ASN A 62 -14.84 -13.22 9.32
N VAL A 63 -15.64 -13.40 8.25
CA VAL A 63 -16.78 -12.55 7.89
C VAL A 63 -18.04 -13.04 8.59
N ASP A 64 -18.02 -13.07 9.92
CA ASP A 64 -19.27 -13.11 10.70
C ASP A 64 -19.90 -11.70 10.78
N GLU A 65 -19.25 -10.68 10.21
CA GLU A 65 -19.66 -9.27 10.22
C GLU A 65 -19.65 -8.65 8.80
N GLU A 66 -20.24 -9.30 7.79
CA GLU A 66 -20.52 -8.65 6.48
C GLU A 66 -21.67 -7.64 6.63
N ASP A 67 -21.45 -6.55 7.37
CA ASP A 67 -22.44 -5.49 7.56
C ASP A 67 -22.54 -4.55 6.36
N SER A 68 -21.78 -4.79 5.29
CA SER A 68 -21.83 -4.00 4.05
C SER A 68 -23.22 -4.00 3.40
N ALA A 69 -24.05 -5.02 3.67
CA ALA A 69 -25.45 -5.08 3.25
C ALA A 69 -26.43 -4.56 4.31
N VAL A 70 -25.96 -4.27 5.53
CA VAL A 70 -26.74 -3.69 6.62
C VAL A 70 -26.78 -2.17 6.42
N PRO A 71 -27.97 -1.55 6.41
CA PRO A 71 -28.05 -0.09 6.29
C PRO A 71 -27.30 0.60 7.44
N ASP A 72 -26.43 1.56 7.10
CA ASP A 72 -25.71 2.38 8.07
C ASP A 72 -26.67 3.00 9.09
N ARG A 73 -26.22 3.10 10.36
CA ARG A 73 -27.01 3.84 11.34
C ARG A 73 -26.99 5.32 10.98
N GLN A 74 -28.09 6.02 11.27
CA GLN A 74 -28.25 7.43 10.93
C GLN A 74 -27.22 8.37 11.59
N GLN A 75 -26.46 7.88 12.56
CA GLN A 75 -25.35 8.56 13.23
C GLN A 75 -24.01 8.43 12.49
N ASP A 76 -23.82 7.37 11.70
CA ASP A 76 -22.57 7.07 10.97
C ASP A 76 -22.49 7.84 9.64
N ILE A 77 -23.66 8.17 9.06
CA ILE A 77 -23.80 9.00 7.85
C ILE A 77 -23.58 10.50 8.13
N ARG A 78 -23.73 10.94 9.39
CA ARG A 78 -23.69 12.38 9.70
C ARG A 78 -22.25 12.88 9.66
N PRO A 79 -21.97 14.00 8.97
CA PRO A 79 -20.66 14.63 9.00
C PRO A 79 -20.26 14.92 10.45
N ARG A 80 -19.26 14.19 10.96
CA ARG A 80 -18.67 14.48 12.26
C ARG A 80 -17.82 15.72 12.06
N PHE A 81 -18.36 16.89 12.42
CA PHE A 81 -17.55 18.09 12.59
C PHE A 81 -16.60 17.86 13.75
N HIS A 82 -15.43 17.29 13.46
CA HIS A 82 -14.29 17.35 14.36
C HIS A 82 -13.99 18.83 14.59
N ARG A 83 -14.42 19.38 15.73
CA ARG A 83 -13.99 20.72 16.14
C ARG A 83 -12.48 20.64 16.32
N ALA A 84 -11.75 21.20 15.36
CA ALA A 84 -10.31 21.36 15.48
C ALA A 84 -10.02 22.16 16.75
N LYS A 85 -9.25 21.58 17.69
CA LYS A 85 -8.45 22.41 18.60
C LYS A 85 -7.51 23.19 17.70
N THR A 86 -7.70 24.50 17.62
CA THR A 86 -6.83 25.41 16.88
C THR A 86 -5.41 25.30 17.43
N GLN A 87 -4.57 24.47 16.81
CA GLN A 87 -3.14 24.49 17.00
C GLN A 87 -2.52 25.06 15.74
N THR A 88 -2.33 26.39 15.77
CA THR A 88 -1.52 27.11 14.79
C THR A 88 -0.13 26.48 14.70
N GLN A 89 0.21 25.90 13.55
CA GLN A 89 1.60 25.85 13.10
C GLN A 89 1.65 25.84 11.56
N ARG A 90 2.16 26.96 11.05
CA ARG A 90 2.54 27.18 9.65
C ARG A 90 3.68 26.21 9.29
N ARG A 91 3.71 25.66 8.06
CA ARG A 91 4.83 25.77 7.10
C ARG A 91 4.69 24.89 5.83
N SER A 92 4.65 25.60 4.70
CA SER A 92 5.10 25.32 3.32
C SER A 92 4.78 23.99 2.60
N GLU A 93 4.03 24.13 1.51
CA GLU A 93 3.85 23.22 0.39
C GLU A 93 5.18 22.84 -0.30
N SER A 94 5.35 21.55 -0.58
CA SER A 94 6.14 21.10 -1.74
C SER A 94 5.52 19.81 -2.29
N ASN A 95 5.27 19.84 -3.59
CA ASN A 95 4.48 18.90 -4.38
C ASN A 95 5.10 17.48 -4.38
N ALA A 96 4.43 16.52 -3.73
CA ALA A 96 4.84 15.10 -3.66
C ALA A 96 3.66 14.11 -3.74
N GLU A 97 2.55 14.52 -4.37
CA GLU A 97 1.28 13.76 -4.32
C GLU A 97 1.34 12.38 -5.01
N GLY A 98 2.29 12.14 -5.93
CA GLY A 98 2.39 10.87 -6.65
C GLY A 98 3.16 9.75 -5.93
N VAL A 99 4.04 10.08 -4.99
CA VAL A 99 4.85 9.09 -4.24
C VAL A 99 4.16 8.70 -2.93
N SER A 100 3.42 9.64 -2.34
CA SER A 100 2.62 9.42 -1.13
C SER A 100 1.59 8.31 -1.30
N VAL A 101 0.88 8.30 -2.43
CA VAL A 101 -0.20 7.32 -2.67
C VAL A 101 0.32 5.89 -2.75
N ILE A 102 1.50 5.69 -3.35
CA ILE A 102 2.13 4.36 -3.38
C ILE A 102 2.59 3.98 -1.97
N PHE A 103 3.13 4.93 -1.19
CA PHE A 103 3.57 4.67 0.18
C PHE A 103 2.40 4.35 1.13
N GLU A 104 1.27 5.04 1.02
CA GLU A 104 0.04 4.75 1.76
C GLU A 104 -0.53 3.38 1.38
N ILE A 105 -0.60 3.06 0.08
CA ILE A 105 -1.07 1.73 -0.36
C ILE A 105 -0.16 0.61 0.15
N PHE A 106 1.16 0.85 0.25
CA PHE A 106 2.10 -0.15 0.77
C PHE A 106 2.07 -0.26 2.30
N SER A 107 1.76 0.80 3.04
CA SER A 107 1.71 0.79 4.50
C SER A 107 0.38 0.30 5.09
N GLU A 108 -0.71 0.29 4.32
CA GLU A 108 -2.00 -0.24 4.79
C GLU A 108 -2.18 -1.73 4.49
N VAL A 109 -1.33 -2.31 3.62
CA VAL A 109 -1.44 -3.71 3.15
C VAL A 109 -0.40 -4.65 3.79
N PHE A 110 0.59 -4.10 4.50
CA PHE A 110 1.56 -4.83 5.34
C PHE A 110 1.48 -4.35 6.79
#